data_AF-A0A7C1A801-F1
#
_entry.id   AF-A0A7C1A801-F1
#
_cell.length_a   1.000
_cell.length_b   1.000
_cell.length_c   1.000
_cell.angle_alpha   90.00
_cell.angle_beta   90.00
_cell.angle_gamma   90.00
#
_symmetry.space_group_name_H-M   'P 1'
#
loop_
_entity.id
_entity.type
_entity.pdbx_description
1 polymer ?
#
loop_
_entity_poly.entity_id
_entity_poly.type
_entity_poly.pdbx_seq_one_letter_code
_entity_poly.pdbx_strand_id
1 'polypeptide(L)' 'MDFTEKAKIRLEHWITHNDHHQEEYEMFAEQLETAGKNDSSAYVREMIALTAKSSECLRKALGALE' A
#
# COMPACT_ATOMS: atom_id res chain seq x y z
N MET A 1 -19.14 -19.47 -0.29
CA MET A 1 -17.87 -18.98 0.26
C MET A 1 -17.99 -18.93 1.76
N ASP A 2 -17.14 -19.69 2.47
CA ASP A 2 -17.07 -19.62 3.93
C ASP A 2 -16.40 -18.30 4.39
N PHE A 3 -16.35 -18.07 5.70
CA PHE A 3 -15.80 -16.83 6.24
C PHE A 3 -14.29 -16.69 5.94
N THR A 4 -13.53 -17.78 6.01
CA THR A 4 -12.08 -17.80 5.78
C THR A 4 -11.76 -17.45 4.32
N GLU A 5 -12.49 -18.04 3.38
CA GLU A 5 -12.37 -17.74 1.96
C GLU A 5 -12.78 -16.29 1.66
N LYS A 6 -13.81 -15.76 2.35
CA LYS A 6 -14.16 -14.33 2.27
C LYS A 6 -13.05 -13.42 2.80
N ALA A 7 -12.42 -13.78 3.92
CA ALA A 7 -11.34 -13.02 4.51
C ALA A 7 -10.10 -13.03 3.59
N LYS A 8 -9.76 -14.18 3.02
CA LYS A 8 -8.67 -14.34 2.06
C LYS A 8 -8.81 -13.40 0.87
N ILE A 9 -9.98 -13.41 0.19
CA ILE A 9 -10.23 -12.53 -0.96
C ILE A 9 -10.08 -11.05 -0.57
N ARG A 10 -10.57 -10.66 0.61
CA ARG A 10 -10.48 -9.26 1.07
C ARG A 10 -9.03 -8.82 1.29
N LEU A 11 -8.22 -9.67 1.92
CA LEU A 11 -6.80 -9.37 2.18
C LEU A 11 -6.00 -9.33 0.88
N GLU A 12 -6.15 -10.34 0.01
CA GLU A 12 -5.43 -10.43 -1.27
C GLU A 12 -5.73 -9.25 -2.20
N HIS A 13 -6.99 -8.84 -2.30
CA HIS A 13 -7.37 -7.68 -3.11
C HIS A 13 -6.73 -6.39 -2.59
N TRP A 14 -6.72 -6.18 -1.27
CA TRP A 14 -6.17 -4.94 -0.72
C TRP A 14 -4.63 -4.90 -0.78
N ILE A 15 -3.97 -6.05 -0.61
CA ILE A 15 -2.51 -6.18 -0.84
C ILE A 15 -2.18 -5.81 -2.29
N THR A 16 -2.86 -6.43 -3.25
CA THR A 16 -2.64 -6.16 -4.68
C THR A 16 -2.87 -4.68 -5.02
N HIS A 17 -3.95 -4.09 -4.49
CA HIS A 17 -4.26 -2.68 -4.70
C HIS A 17 -3.14 -1.76 -4.16
N ASN A 18 -2.70 -1.99 -2.92
CA ASN A 18 -1.64 -1.20 -2.31
C ASN A 18 -0.30 -1.35 -3.05
N ASP A 19 0.05 -2.57 -3.45
CA ASP A 19 1.30 -2.84 -4.17
C ASP A 19 1.29 -2.17 -5.55
N HIS A 20 0.15 -2.17 -6.24
CA HIS A 20 0.02 -1.50 -7.54
C HIS A 20 0.13 0.02 -7.43
N HIS A 21 -0.54 0.63 -6.44
CA HIS A 21 -0.51 2.08 -6.29
C HIS A 21 0.82 2.62 -5.74
N GLN A 22 1.64 1.77 -5.11
CA GLN A 22 2.94 2.21 -4.60
C GLN A 22 3.81 2.80 -5.72
N GLU A 23 3.92 2.12 -6.86
CA GLU A 23 4.73 2.60 -8.00
C GLU A 23 4.21 3.94 -8.56
N GLU A 24 2.88 4.09 -8.67
CA GLU A 24 2.25 5.32 -9.15
C GLU A 24 2.54 6.52 -8.23
N TYR A 25 2.47 6.32 -6.91
CA TYR A 25 2.74 7.38 -5.95
C TYR A 25 4.23 7.68 -5.81
N GLU A 26 5.12 6.71 -6.04
CA GLU A 26 6.57 6.94 -6.12
C GLU A 26 6.90 7.89 -7.28
N MET A 27 6.35 7.64 -8.47
CA MET A 27 6.48 8.55 -9.61
C MET A 27 5.89 9.92 -9.31
N PHE A 28 4.75 9.99 -8.63
CA PHE A 28 4.13 11.26 -8.28
C PHE A 28 4.97 12.07 -7.27
N ALA A 29 5.58 11.40 -6.28
CA ALA A 29 6.48 12.05 -5.34
C ALA A 29 7.71 12.66 -6.05
N GLU A 30 8.26 11.97 -7.05
CA GLU A 30 9.35 12.49 -7.90
C GLU A 30 8.92 13.71 -8.72
N GLN A 31 7.69 13.70 -9.28
CA GLN A 31 7.12 14.86 -9.98
C GLN A 31 6.95 16.06 -9.06
N LEU A 32 6.52 15.84 -7.81
CA LEU A 32 6.41 16.89 -6.79
C LEU A 32 7.77 17.49 -6.43
N GLU A 33 8.80 16.66 -6.27
CA GLU A 33 10.19 17.12 -6.05
C GLU A 33 10.70 17.95 -7.22
N THR A 34 10.50 17.46 -8.45
CA THR A 34 10.90 18.16 -9.67
C THR A 34 10.21 19.53 -9.80
N ALA A 35 8.97 19.64 -9.32
CA ALA A 35 8.21 20.90 -9.27
C ALA A 35 8.53 21.80 -8.06
N GLY A 36 9.50 21.42 -7.21
CA GLY A 36 9.89 22.17 -6.01
C GLY A 36 8.87 22.10 -4.86
N LYS A 37 7.95 21.14 -4.87
CA LYS A 37 6.93 20.92 -3.83
C LYS A 37 7.42 19.93 -2.79
N ASN A 38 8.59 20.20 -2.21
CA ASN A 38 9.33 19.27 -1.35
C ASN A 38 8.51 18.77 -0.16
N ASP A 39 7.80 19.65 0.55
CA ASP A 39 6.96 19.24 1.69
C ASP A 39 5.83 18.30 1.27
N SER A 40 5.19 18.59 0.13
CA SER A 40 4.13 17.72 -0.41
C SER A 40 4.70 16.35 -0.80
N SER A 41 5.88 16.31 -1.43
CA SER A 41 6.54 15.05 -1.75
C SER A 41 6.89 14.27 -0.49
N ALA A 42 7.40 14.93 0.55
CA ALA A 42 7.72 14.30 1.82
C ALA A 42 6.49 13.62 2.45
N TYR A 43 5.33 14.27 2.47
CA TYR A 43 4.10 13.65 2.96
C TYR A 43 3.64 12.47 2.09
N VAL A 44 3.78 12.54 0.76
CA VAL A 44 3.46 11.41 -0.13
C VAL A 44 4.41 10.24 0.12
N ARG A 45 5.71 10.49 0.32
CA ARG A 45 6.69 9.45 0.66
C ARG A 45 6.41 8.82 2.02
N GLU A 46 5.99 9.61 3.00
CA GLU A 46 5.54 9.07 4.30
C GLU A 46 4.31 8.16 4.12
N MET A 47 3.33 8.59 3.33
CA MET A 47 2.16 7.79 3.00
C MET A 47 2.54 6.46 2.31
N ILE A 48 3.47 6.47 1.36
CA ILE A 48 3.98 5.26 0.70
C ILE A 48 4.59 4.30 1.74
N ALA A 49 5.44 4.81 2.64
CA ALA A 49 6.07 4.00 3.67
C ALA A 49 5.06 3.40 4.65
N LEU A 50 4.02 4.16 5.02
CA LEU A 50 2.91 3.67 5.86
C LEU A 50 2.07 2.61 5.12
N THR A 51 1.79 2.82 3.84
CA THR A 51 1.07 1.86 2.99
C THR A 51 1.84 0.55 2.88
N ALA A 52 3.14 0.58 2.62
CA ALA A 52 3.99 -0.61 2.58
C ALA A 52 3.99 -1.39 3.91
N LYS A 53 4.09 -0.68 5.05
CA LYS A 53 3.95 -1.29 6.38
C LYS A 53 2.57 -1.92 6.58
N SER A 54 1.52 -1.25 6.13
CA SER A 54 0.14 -1.77 6.23
C SER A 54 -0.05 -3.03 5.38
N SER A 55 0.50 -3.07 4.16
CA SER A 55 0.48 -4.26 3.29
C SER A 55 1.19 -5.44 3.93
N GLU A 56 2.30 -5.20 4.61
CA GLU A 56 3.00 -6.25 5.36
C GLU A 56 2.16 -6.82 6.52
N CYS A 57 1.40 -5.97 7.23
CA CYS A 57 0.44 -6.45 8.22
C CYS A 57 -0.65 -7.33 7.59
N LEU A 58 -1.13 -6.99 6.39
CA LEU A 58 -2.13 -7.79 5.68
C LEU A 58 -1.56 -9.13 5.21
N ARG A 59 -0.31 -9.17 4.74
CA ARG A 59 0.38 -10.43 4.39
C ARG A 59 0.51 -11.34 5.61
N LYS A 60 0.85 -10.79 6.77
CA LYS A 60 0.87 -11.53 8.05
C LYS A 60 -0.51 -12.01 8.45
N ALA A 61 -1.55 -11.17 8.32
CA ALA A 61 -2.92 -11.55 8.58
C ALA A 61 -3.39 -12.69 7.66
N LEU A 62 -3.04 -12.63 6.37
CA LEU A 62 -3.34 -13.67 5.38
C LEU A 62 -2.66 -15.00 5.74
N GLY A 63 -1.39 -14.96 6.16
CA GLY A 63 -0.67 -16.15 6.64
C GLY A 63 -1.21 -16.71 7.96
N ALA A 64 -1.95 -15.91 8.73
CA ALA A 64 -2.55 -16.31 10.01
C ALA A 64 -4.03 -16.72 9.90
N LEU A 65 -4.58 -16.85 8.68
CA LEU A 65 -5.98 -17.26 8.44
C LEU A 65 -6.25 -18.77 8.61
N GLU A 66 -5.33 -19.51 9.23
CA GLU A 66 -5.58 -20.91 9.62
C GLU A 66 -6.74 -21.02 10.63
#